data_AF-A0A4Q8LP24-F1
#
_entry.id   AF-A0A4Q8LP24-F1
#
_cell.length_a   1.000
_cell.length_b   1.000
_cell.length_c   1.000
_cell.angle_alpha   90.00
_cell.angle_beta   90.00
_cell.angle_gamma   90.00
#
_symmetry.space_group_name_H-M   'P 1'
#
loop_
_entity.id
_entity.type
_entity.pdbx_description
1 polymer ?
#
loop_
_entity_poly.entity_id
_entity_poly.type
_entity_poly.pdbx_seq_one_letter_code
_entity_poly.pdbx_strand_id
1 'polypeptide(L)'
;MHPQQAEHGRAVLIDIDRERDYWRQHYVNMPRASQHRSFELYWPALSSAYDVYLNHPHTDQDTGSALYANSQAVRSRGLSLEEARAIYAEVWQRITR
;
A
#
# COMPACT_ATOMS: atom_id res chain seq x y z
N MET A 1 -23.70 31.75 -9.99
CA MET A 1 -22.37 31.69 -9.32
C MET A 1 -22.28 30.33 -8.65
N HIS A 2 -21.51 29.39 -9.21
CA HIS A 2 -21.27 28.09 -8.57
C HIS A 2 -19.91 28.19 -7.88
N PRO A 3 -19.81 28.01 -6.55
CA PRO A 3 -18.51 27.80 -5.95
C PRO A 3 -18.09 26.37 -6.32
N GLN A 4 -17.34 26.23 -7.40
CA GLN A 4 -16.54 25.04 -7.64
C GLN A 4 -15.37 25.14 -6.66
N GLN A 5 -15.63 24.70 -5.42
CA GLN A 5 -14.58 24.45 -4.45
C GLN A 5 -13.73 23.34 -5.06
N ALA A 6 -12.63 23.75 -5.68
CA ALA A 6 -11.54 22.85 -5.99
C ALA A 6 -11.12 22.25 -4.64
N GLU A 7 -11.58 21.04 -4.38
CA GLU A 7 -11.01 20.19 -3.37
C GLU A 7 -9.54 20.10 -3.77
N HIS A 8 -8.70 20.88 -3.09
CA HIS A 8 -7.27 20.84 -3.26
C HIS A 8 -6.87 19.42 -2.85
N GLY A 9 -6.86 18.51 -3.83
CA GLY A 9 -6.41 17.14 -3.67
C GLY A 9 -5.06 17.25 -2.97
N ARG A 10 -5.02 16.82 -1.72
CA ARG A 10 -3.83 16.88 -0.89
C ARG A 10 -2.77 16.07 -1.63
N ALA A 11 -1.86 16.74 -2.32
CA ALA A 11 -0.82 16.08 -3.08
C ALA A 11 0.13 15.44 -2.05
N VAL A 12 -0.03 14.14 -1.84
CA VAL A 12 0.86 13.37 -0.98
C VAL A 12 2.08 12.99 -1.80
N LEU A 13 3.21 13.65 -1.53
CA LEU A 13 4.49 13.29 -2.11
C LEU A 13 5.07 12.10 -1.33
N ILE A 14 4.95 10.91 -1.92
CA ILE A 14 5.50 9.68 -1.35
C ILE A 14 6.88 9.44 -1.97
N ASP A 15 7.91 9.53 -1.14
CA ASP A 15 9.27 9.15 -1.54
C ASP A 15 9.41 7.62 -1.42
N ILE A 16 9.31 6.94 -2.56
CA ILE A 16 9.34 5.48 -2.62
C ILE A 16 10.71 4.92 -2.19
N ASP A 17 11.81 5.64 -2.38
CA ASP A 17 13.14 5.17 -1.94
C ASP A 17 13.26 5.24 -0.41
N ARG A 18 12.76 6.32 0.19
CA ARG A 18 12.66 6.47 1.65
C ARG A 18 11.74 5.43 2.28
N GLU A 19 10.59 5.17 1.66
CA GLU A 19 9.67 4.15 2.14
C GLU A 19 10.26 2.75 1.98
N ARG A 20 11.02 2.49 0.91
CA ARG A 20 11.75 1.24 0.74
C ARG A 20 12.74 1.02 1.86
N ASP A 21 13.53 2.02 2.24
CA ASP A 21 14.50 1.89 3.34
C ASP A 21 13.81 1.67 4.69
N TYR A 22 12.74 2.41 4.97
CA TYR A 22 11.92 2.22 6.17
C TYR A 22 11.38 0.79 6.24
N TRP A 23 10.76 0.30 5.16
CA TRP A 23 10.24 -1.06 5.13
C TRP A 23 11.33 -2.10 5.18
N ARG A 24 12.53 -1.85 4.64
CA ARG A 24 13.66 -2.77 4.79
C ARG A 24 14.01 -3.04 6.25
N GLN A 25 13.82 -2.06 7.13
CA GLN A 25 14.09 -2.18 8.56
C GLN A 25 12.85 -2.68 9.35
N HIS A 26 11.63 -2.37 8.88
CA HIS A 26 10.38 -2.67 9.58
C HIS A 26 9.60 -3.88 9.04
N TYR A 27 9.95 -4.43 7.87
CA TYR A 27 9.18 -5.52 7.25
C TYR A 27 9.17 -6.78 8.11
N VAL A 28 10.11 -6.96 9.05
CA VAL A 28 10.14 -8.13 9.94
C VAL A 28 8.88 -8.28 10.80
N ASN A 29 8.14 -7.18 11.02
CA ASN A 29 6.89 -7.17 11.78
C ASN A 29 5.65 -7.32 10.88
N MET A 30 5.82 -7.42 9.56
CA MET A 30 4.72 -7.51 8.61
C MET A 30 4.12 -8.92 8.50
N PRO A 31 2.85 -9.03 8.04
CA PRO A 31 2.28 -10.31 7.67
C PRO A 31 3.13 -10.98 6.58
N ARG A 32 3.37 -12.29 6.73
CA ARG A 32 4.27 -13.10 5.88
C ARG A 32 5.75 -12.69 5.86
N ALA A 33 6.21 -11.77 6.71
CA ALA A 33 7.64 -11.43 6.78
C ALA A 33 8.52 -12.67 7.00
N SER A 34 8.08 -13.59 7.87
CA SER A 34 8.78 -14.85 8.14
C SER A 34 8.68 -15.88 7.00
N GLN A 35 7.71 -15.76 6.08
CA GLN A 35 7.58 -16.65 4.92
C GLN A 35 8.42 -16.17 3.73
N HIS A 36 8.60 -14.86 3.59
CA HIS A 36 9.45 -14.30 2.55
C HIS A 36 10.91 -14.24 3.04
N ARG A 37 11.77 -15.10 2.48
CA ARG A 37 13.21 -15.20 2.82
C ARG A 37 13.99 -13.87 2.73
N SER A 38 13.48 -12.88 2.01
CA SER A 38 14.17 -11.60 1.79
C SER A 38 13.19 -10.47 1.52
N PHE A 39 13.54 -9.26 1.98
CA PHE A 39 12.80 -8.03 1.70
C PHE A 39 12.55 -7.82 0.20
N GLU A 40 13.50 -8.20 -0.66
CA GLU A 40 13.36 -8.05 -2.12
C GLU A 40 12.18 -8.83 -2.71
N LEU A 41 11.79 -9.95 -2.08
CA LEU A 41 10.62 -10.74 -2.50
C LEU A 41 9.31 -10.10 -2.00
N TYR A 42 9.40 -9.35 -0.91
CA TYR A 42 8.29 -8.68 -0.24
C TYR A 42 8.00 -7.29 -0.82
N TRP A 43 9.05 -6.56 -1.20
CA TRP A 43 8.98 -5.20 -1.72
C TRP A 43 7.96 -5.01 -2.85
N PRO A 44 7.83 -5.89 -3.85
CA PRO A 44 6.88 -5.66 -4.91
C PRO A 44 5.43 -5.98 -4.50
N ALA A 45 5.18 -6.49 -3.28
CA ALA A 45 3.83 -6.49 -2.68
C ALA A 45 3.52 -5.10 -2.10
N LEU A 46 4.45 -4.54 -1.30
CA LEU A 46 4.34 -3.18 -0.77
C LEU A 46 4.24 -2.14 -1.88
N SER A 47 5.12 -2.21 -2.88
CA SER A 47 5.12 -1.31 -4.04
C SER A 47 3.78 -1.32 -4.78
N SER A 48 3.12 -2.47 -4.88
CA SER A 48 1.79 -2.55 -5.48
C SER A 48 0.69 -1.94 -4.60
N ALA A 49 0.84 -1.96 -3.27
CA ALA A 49 -0.07 -1.24 -2.38
C ALA A 49 0.07 0.28 -2.56
N TYR A 50 1.30 0.80 -2.69
CA TYR A 50 1.53 2.21 -3.04
C TYR A 50 0.98 2.57 -4.42
N ASP A 51 1.15 1.69 -5.41
CA ASP A 51 0.61 1.89 -6.76
C ASP A 51 -0.93 1.99 -6.72
N VAL A 52 -1.62 1.13 -5.96
CA VAL A 52 -3.08 1.22 -5.76
C VAL A 52 -3.47 2.53 -5.09
N TYR A 53 -2.75 2.95 -4.04
CA TYR A 53 -3.01 4.22 -3.37
C TYR A 53 -2.84 5.43 -4.30
N LEU A 54 -1.75 5.45 -5.09
CA LEU A 54 -1.44 6.54 -6.03
C LEU A 54 -2.41 6.58 -7.21
N ASN A 55 -2.86 5.42 -7.71
CA ASN A 55 -3.88 5.33 -8.76
C ASN A 55 -5.28 5.67 -8.24
N HIS A 56 -5.53 5.52 -6.94
CA HIS A 56 -6.83 5.76 -6.32
C HIS A 56 -6.74 6.72 -5.10
N PRO A 57 -6.34 7.98 -5.31
CA PRO A 57 -6.10 8.93 -4.22
C PRO A 57 -7.36 9.29 -3.41
N HIS A 58 -8.55 9.03 -3.95
CA HIS A 58 -9.84 9.34 -3.30
C HIS A 58 -10.50 8.11 -2.67
N THR A 59 -9.86 6.94 -2.69
CA THR A 59 -10.44 5.74 -2.07
C THR A 59 -10.06 5.61 -0.61
N ASP A 60 -11.03 5.25 0.23
CA ASP A 60 -10.81 4.89 1.63
C ASP A 60 -9.98 3.61 1.77
N GLN A 61 -9.43 3.42 2.97
CA GLN A 61 -8.62 2.24 3.31
C GLN A 61 -9.28 0.91 2.92
N ASP A 62 -10.58 0.74 3.17
CA ASP A 62 -11.29 -0.50 2.87
C ASP A 62 -11.38 -0.76 1.35
N THR A 63 -11.72 0.27 0.57
CA THR A 63 -11.81 0.17 -0.89
C THR A 63 -10.43 -0.08 -1.51
N GLY A 64 -9.41 0.66 -1.08
CA GLY A 64 -8.04 0.45 -1.52
C GLY A 64 -7.52 -0.96 -1.17
N SER A 65 -7.87 -1.48 0.00
CA SER A 65 -7.51 -2.84 0.40
C SER A 65 -8.17 -3.91 -0.46
N ALA A 66 -9.41 -3.70 -0.89
CA ALA A 66 -10.13 -4.60 -1.80
C ALA A 66 -9.56 -4.56 -3.23
N LEU A 67 -9.14 -3.38 -3.70
CA LEU A 67 -8.44 -3.21 -4.98
C LEU A 67 -7.06 -3.89 -4.96
N TYR A 68 -6.31 -3.69 -3.88
CA TYR A 68 -5.03 -4.35 -3.67
C TYR A 68 -5.20 -5.88 -3.60
N ALA A 69 -6.17 -6.39 -2.85
CA ALA A 69 -6.43 -7.82 -2.77
C ALA A 69 -6.82 -8.45 -4.12
N ASN A 70 -7.43 -7.68 -5.02
CA ASN A 70 -7.72 -8.11 -6.39
C ASN A 70 -6.57 -7.88 -7.38
N SER A 71 -5.50 -7.21 -6.96
CA SER A 71 -4.38 -6.89 -7.84
C SER A 71 -3.58 -8.13 -8.23
N GLN A 72 -3.00 -8.09 -9.43
CA GLN A 72 -2.17 -9.17 -9.96
C GLN A 72 -1.00 -9.51 -9.01
N ALA A 73 -0.45 -8.51 -8.32
CA ALA A 73 0.63 -8.69 -7.36
C ALA A 73 0.27 -9.57 -6.15
N VAL A 74 -1.00 -9.56 -5.72
CA VAL A 74 -1.53 -10.41 -4.63
C VAL A 74 -1.85 -11.80 -5.17
N ARG A 75 -2.53 -11.86 -6.33
CA ARG A 75 -2.88 -13.12 -7.00
C ARG A 75 -1.66 -13.96 -7.37
N SER A 76 -0.62 -13.35 -7.94
CA SER A 76 0.63 -14.05 -8.29
C SER A 76 1.41 -14.55 -7.07
N ARG A 77 1.15 -14.02 -5.87
CA ARG A 77 1.81 -14.43 -4.62
C ARG A 77 0.99 -15.41 -3.77
N GLY A 78 -0.27 -15.65 -4.15
CA GLY A 78 -1.20 -16.44 -3.35
C GLY A 78 -1.40 -15.85 -1.95
N LEU A 79 -1.42 -14.52 -1.85
CA LEU A 79 -1.76 -13.81 -0.62
C LEU A 79 -3.27 -13.93 -0.39
N SER A 80 -3.67 -14.28 0.83
CA SER A 80 -5.07 -14.29 1.23
C SER A 80 -5.62 -12.87 1.30
N LEU A 81 -6.95 -12.72 1.21
CA LEU A 81 -7.62 -11.43 1.32
C LEU A 81 -7.25 -10.70 2.63
N GLU A 82 -7.20 -11.43 3.74
CA GLU A 82 -6.83 -10.89 5.05
C GLU A 82 -5.37 -10.39 5.09
N GLU A 83 -4.46 -11.12 4.46
CA GLU A 83 -3.05 -10.74 4.38
C GLU A 83 -2.88 -9.50 3.51
N ALA A 84 -3.55 -9.46 2.36
CA ALA A 84 -3.54 -8.30 1.48
C ALA A 84 -4.10 -7.06 2.21
N ARG A 85 -5.21 -7.22 2.94
CA ARG A 85 -5.80 -6.16 3.76
C ARG A 85 -4.86 -5.65 4.84
N ALA A 86 -4.19 -6.55 5.55
CA ALA A 86 -3.23 -6.17 6.59
C ALA A 86 -2.04 -5.39 6.02
N ILE A 87 -1.47 -5.83 4.89
CA ILE A 87 -0.37 -5.14 4.21
C ILE A 87 -0.81 -3.73 3.76
N TYR A 88 -1.98 -3.64 3.12
CA TYR A 88 -2.50 -2.36 2.66
C TYR A 88 -2.80 -1.41 3.83
N ALA A 89 -3.36 -1.93 4.93
CA ALA A 89 -3.63 -1.15 6.13
C ALA A 89 -2.35 -0.53 6.72
N GLU A 90 -1.26 -1.29 6.79
CA GLU A 90 0.02 -0.78 7.28
C GLU A 90 0.60 0.32 6.37
N VAL A 91 0.53 0.14 5.06
CA VAL A 91 0.95 1.16 4.07
C VAL A 91 0.06 2.40 4.20
N TRP A 92 -1.25 2.23 4.32
CA TRP A 92 -2.21 3.31 4.49
C TRP A 92 -1.91 4.11 5.76
N GLN A 93 -1.77 3.44 6.91
CA GLN A 93 -1.40 4.06 8.18
C GLN A 93 -0.12 4.86 8.06
N ARG A 94 0.88 4.33 7.34
CA ARG A 94 2.15 5.01 7.11
C ARG A 94 2.01 6.28 6.27
N ILE A 95 1.17 6.27 5.25
CA ILE A 95 0.93 7.43 4.39
C ILE A 95 0.10 8.50 5.10
N THR A 96 -0.86 8.09 5.94
CA THR A 96 -1.76 9.00 6.66
C THR A 96 -1.20 9.56 7.99
N ARG A 97 -0.10 9.00 8.49
CA ARG A 97 0.56 9.40 9.73
C ARG A 97 1.47 10.62 9.53
#